data_AF-A0A9D8CCV5-F1
#
_entry.id   AF-A0A9D8CCV5-F1
#
_cell.length_a   1.000
_cell.length_b   1.000
_cell.length_c   1.000
_cell.angle_alpha   90.00
_cell.angle_beta   90.00
_cell.angle_gamma   90.00
#
_symmetry.space_group_name_H-M   'P 1'
#
loop_
_entity.id
_entity.type
_entity.pdbx_description
1 polymer ?
#
loop_
_entity_poly.entity_id
_entity_poly.type
_entity_poly.pdbx_seq_one_letter_code
_entity_poly.pdbx_strand_id
1 'polypeptide(L)'
;MRYAAIIAALIVGSATGCVSSGPTDDPFERKFTWKSYLAGDDLWPQCKAGSAAALRLVYNADYERQVRSYDLTRRADGGWALTMNVRRTPTVNRIDLSDPLATWRGERFDADLTAEQGARLVAALERSGLDRPPEVQRLESDSFYWLVGACLEGRWRQNAWDQPSGRIAQAAFIGVLAAFDPSRIALPPPEAPPTLMARERLKHAPFAVTLRNGAVTDIRFK
;
A
#
# COMPACT_ATOMS: atom_id res chain seq x y z
N MET A 1 -17.27 -18.96 -49.79
CA MET A 1 -17.38 -19.26 -48.34
C MET A 1 -16.20 -18.58 -47.64
N ARG A 2 -16.37 -17.31 -47.24
CA ARG A 2 -15.31 -16.41 -46.74
C ARG A 2 -15.53 -16.00 -45.27
N TYR A 3 -16.33 -16.77 -44.52
CA TYR A 3 -16.80 -16.37 -43.18
C TYR A 3 -16.38 -17.32 -42.04
N ALA A 4 -15.53 -18.32 -42.30
CA ALA A 4 -15.11 -19.27 -41.27
C ALA A 4 -13.78 -18.93 -40.57
N ALA A 5 -13.02 -17.95 -41.09
CA ALA A 5 -11.69 -17.63 -40.57
C ALA A 5 -11.64 -16.43 -39.60
N ILE A 6 -12.77 -15.77 -39.33
CA ILE A 6 -12.79 -14.51 -38.54
C ILE A 6 -13.07 -14.75 -37.04
N ILE A 7 -13.57 -15.92 -36.63
CA ILE A 7 -13.99 -16.14 -35.23
C ILE A 7 -12.84 -16.65 -34.32
N ALA A 8 -11.73 -17.15 -34.88
CA ALA A 8 -10.62 -17.69 -34.09
C ALA A 8 -9.59 -16.65 -33.60
N ALA A 9 -9.72 -15.37 -33.99
CA ALA A 9 -8.72 -14.33 -33.68
C ALA A 9 -9.10 -13.40 -32.50
N LEU A 10 -10.25 -13.64 -31.83
CA LEU A 10 -10.81 -12.71 -30.84
C LEU A 10 -10.72 -13.18 -29.37
N ILE A 11 -10.01 -14.28 -29.07
CA ILE A 11 -9.96 -14.86 -27.71
C ILE A 11 -8.57 -14.71 -27.03
N VAL A 12 -7.55 -14.15 -27.71
CA VAL A 12 -6.19 -14.06 -27.14
C VAL A 12 -5.92 -12.71 -26.41
N GLY A 13 -6.91 -11.82 -26.30
CA GLY A 13 -6.66 -10.41 -25.94
C GLY A 13 -7.12 -9.92 -24.56
N SER A 14 -7.62 -10.76 -23.65
CA SER A 14 -8.26 -10.27 -22.42
C SER A 14 -7.89 -11.08 -21.18
N ALA A 15 -6.59 -11.15 -20.91
CA ALA A 15 -6.05 -11.55 -19.61
C ALA A 15 -5.04 -10.54 -19.05
N THR A 16 -5.12 -9.26 -19.42
CA THR A 16 -4.57 -8.17 -18.59
C THR A 16 -5.53 -7.94 -17.40
N GLY A 17 -5.69 -8.97 -16.58
CA GLY A 17 -6.59 -8.94 -15.43
C GLY A 17 -6.04 -8.02 -14.36
N CYS A 18 -6.83 -7.03 -13.94
CA CYS A 18 -6.80 -6.26 -12.69
C CYS A 18 -5.48 -6.16 -11.90
N VAL A 19 -4.33 -5.98 -12.58
CA VAL A 19 -3.08 -5.61 -11.94
C VAL A 19 -3.22 -4.14 -11.59
N SER A 20 -3.03 -3.82 -10.30
CA SER A 20 -3.05 -2.45 -9.83
C SER A 20 -1.96 -1.63 -10.52
N SER A 21 -2.25 -0.55 -11.23
CA SER A 21 -1.22 0.33 -11.81
C SER A 21 -0.65 1.35 -10.80
N GLY A 22 -1.16 1.35 -9.57
CA GLY A 22 -0.76 2.24 -8.50
C GLY A 22 -1.92 2.51 -7.54
N PRO A 23 -1.77 3.49 -6.64
CA PRO A 23 -2.84 3.87 -5.72
C PRO A 23 -3.96 4.54 -6.52
N THR A 24 -5.15 3.93 -6.52
CA THR A 24 -6.34 4.48 -7.18
C THR A 24 -7.24 5.19 -6.17
N ASP A 25 -7.66 6.40 -6.52
CA ASP A 25 -8.65 7.17 -5.79
C ASP A 25 -10.07 6.64 -6.05
N ASP A 26 -10.27 5.89 -7.16
CA ASP A 26 -11.54 5.26 -7.51
C ASP A 26 -11.92 4.14 -6.50
N PRO A 27 -13.08 4.24 -5.84
CA PRO A 27 -13.52 3.27 -4.84
C PRO A 27 -13.88 1.89 -5.40
N PHE A 28 -14.30 1.79 -6.67
CA PHE A 28 -14.65 0.53 -7.31
C PHE A 28 -13.41 -0.20 -7.80
N GLU A 29 -12.52 0.45 -8.53
CA GLU A 29 -11.26 -0.16 -8.98
C GLU A 29 -10.45 -0.66 -7.78
N ARG A 30 -10.41 0.13 -6.71
CA ARG A 30 -9.72 -0.23 -5.45
C ARG A 30 -10.23 -1.53 -4.85
N LYS A 31 -11.55 -1.77 -4.79
CA LYS A 31 -12.08 -3.03 -4.20
C LYS A 31 -11.55 -4.26 -4.93
N PHE A 32 -11.32 -4.17 -6.24
CA PHE A 32 -10.83 -5.28 -7.05
C PHE A 32 -9.30 -5.36 -7.11
N THR A 33 -8.59 -4.24 -7.01
CA THR A 33 -7.12 -4.18 -7.16
C THR A 33 -6.35 -4.08 -5.84
N TRP A 34 -7.02 -3.81 -4.70
CA TRP A 34 -6.34 -3.61 -3.40
C TRP A 34 -5.44 -4.77 -3.00
N LYS A 35 -5.85 -6.01 -3.29
CA LYS A 35 -5.01 -7.18 -3.04
C LYS A 35 -3.73 -7.14 -3.87
N SER A 36 -3.87 -6.91 -5.18
CA SER A 36 -2.75 -6.78 -6.10
C SER A 36 -1.82 -5.63 -5.70
N TYR A 37 -2.40 -4.50 -5.28
CA TYR A 37 -1.67 -3.34 -4.79
C TYR A 37 -0.83 -3.64 -3.54
N LEU A 38 -1.41 -4.29 -2.53
CA LEU A 38 -0.70 -4.68 -1.30
C LEU A 38 0.34 -5.77 -1.55
N ALA A 39 0.06 -6.72 -2.45
CA ALA A 39 1.01 -7.74 -2.85
C ALA A 39 2.18 -7.17 -3.67
N GLY A 40 1.96 -6.01 -4.32
CA GLY A 40 2.94 -5.38 -5.20
C GLY A 40 3.06 -6.11 -6.54
N ASP A 41 1.96 -6.69 -7.05
CA ASP A 41 1.95 -7.46 -8.31
C ASP A 41 2.32 -6.62 -9.53
N ASP A 42 2.28 -5.30 -9.42
CA ASP A 42 2.77 -4.35 -10.41
C ASP A 42 4.25 -4.03 -10.27
N LEU A 43 4.82 -4.15 -9.07
CA LEU A 43 6.19 -3.79 -8.77
C LEU A 43 7.14 -4.99 -8.85
N TRP A 44 6.79 -6.11 -8.21
CA TRP A 44 7.70 -7.24 -8.08
C TRP A 44 8.08 -7.88 -9.43
N PRO A 45 7.19 -8.03 -10.44
CA PRO A 45 7.59 -8.62 -11.73
C PRO A 45 8.54 -7.72 -12.52
N GLN A 46 8.52 -6.42 -12.25
CA GLN A 46 9.42 -5.44 -12.86
C GLN A 46 10.76 -5.35 -12.12
N CYS A 47 10.83 -5.91 -10.90
CA CYS A 47 12.01 -5.85 -10.06
C CYS A 47 13.07 -6.85 -10.51
N LYS A 48 13.99 -6.37 -11.34
CA LYS A 48 15.12 -7.14 -11.89
C LYS A 48 16.39 -6.32 -11.92
N ALA A 49 17.53 -6.97 -12.15
CA ALA A 49 18.82 -6.27 -12.28
C ALA A 49 18.72 -5.11 -13.28
N GLY A 50 19.16 -3.92 -12.86
CA GLY A 50 19.10 -2.69 -13.67
C GLY A 50 17.76 -1.93 -13.64
N SER A 51 16.72 -2.46 -13.01
CA SER A 51 15.47 -1.70 -12.79
C SER A 51 15.70 -0.52 -11.83
N ALA A 52 14.92 0.56 -12.03
CA ALA A 52 14.89 1.67 -11.09
C ALA A 52 14.35 1.18 -9.74
N ALA A 53 14.92 1.70 -8.65
CA ALA A 53 14.42 1.39 -7.32
C ALA A 53 13.00 1.92 -7.16
N ALA A 54 12.13 1.12 -6.54
CA ALA A 54 10.73 1.46 -6.30
C ALA A 54 10.32 1.00 -4.90
N LEU A 55 9.55 1.82 -4.19
CA LEU A 55 9.06 1.54 -2.85
C LEU A 55 7.55 1.77 -2.81
N ARG A 56 6.83 0.89 -2.12
CA ARG A 56 5.44 1.07 -1.72
C ARG A 56 5.33 0.89 -0.22
N LEU A 57 4.90 1.94 0.48
CA LEU A 57 4.64 1.90 1.91
C LEU A 57 3.17 2.18 2.13
N VAL A 58 2.47 1.25 2.81
CA VAL A 58 1.05 1.38 3.12
C VAL A 58 0.89 1.40 4.63
N TYR A 59 0.34 2.50 5.13
CA TYR A 59 -0.08 2.64 6.51
C TYR A 59 -1.58 2.38 6.63
N ASN A 60 -1.95 1.39 7.44
CA ASN A 60 -3.32 1.15 7.86
C ASN A 60 -3.46 1.62 9.29
N ALA A 61 -4.34 2.59 9.54
CA ALA A 61 -4.60 3.16 10.85
C ALA A 61 -6.05 2.91 11.25
N ASP A 62 -6.42 1.62 11.33
CA ASP A 62 -7.79 1.14 11.15
C ASP A 62 -8.32 1.50 9.74
N TYR A 63 -8.64 0.47 8.96
CA TYR A 63 -8.97 0.57 7.53
C TYR A 63 -10.13 1.52 7.26
N GLU A 64 -11.11 1.56 8.18
CA GLU A 64 -12.27 2.43 8.07
C GLU A 64 -11.94 3.87 8.47
N ARG A 65 -10.95 4.08 9.33
CA ARG A 65 -10.55 5.39 9.86
C ARG A 65 -9.58 6.11 8.93
N GLN A 66 -8.43 5.49 8.61
CA GLN A 66 -7.47 6.06 7.66
C GLN A 66 -6.57 5.00 7.05
N VAL A 67 -6.39 5.07 5.74
CA VAL A 67 -5.30 4.38 5.04
C VAL A 67 -4.51 5.38 4.24
N ARG A 68 -3.19 5.26 4.32
CA ARG A 68 -2.25 6.10 3.59
C ARG A 68 -1.29 5.23 2.81
N SER A 69 -1.00 5.60 1.58
CA SER A 69 0.04 4.94 0.79
C SER A 69 1.04 5.94 0.24
N TYR A 70 2.28 5.47 0.08
CA TYR A 70 3.41 6.20 -0.48
C TYR A 70 4.04 5.30 -1.53
N ASP A 71 3.98 5.71 -2.78
CA ASP A 71 4.64 5.08 -3.90
C ASP A 71 5.81 5.96 -4.33
N LEU A 72 7.03 5.43 -4.24
CA LEU A 72 8.24 6.13 -4.59
C LEU A 72 8.95 5.41 -5.72
N THR A 73 9.42 6.15 -6.72
CA THR A 73 10.24 5.62 -7.81
C THR A 73 11.48 6.47 -8.02
N ARG A 74 12.63 5.83 -8.13
CA ARG A 74 13.91 6.52 -8.35
C ARG A 74 13.96 7.09 -9.77
N ARG A 75 14.30 8.38 -9.87
CA ARG A 75 14.48 9.12 -11.12
C ARG A 75 15.91 8.95 -11.65
N ALA A 76 16.11 9.26 -12.93
CA ALA A 76 17.41 9.10 -13.59
C ALA A 76 18.50 10.02 -13.01
N ASP A 77 18.12 11.17 -12.45
CA ASP A 77 19.00 12.12 -11.76
C ASP A 77 19.37 11.66 -10.32
N GLY A 78 18.88 10.50 -9.90
CA GLY A 78 19.11 9.92 -8.59
C GLY A 78 18.13 10.39 -7.50
N GLY A 79 17.28 11.39 -7.78
CA GLY A 79 16.16 11.77 -6.93
C GLY A 79 15.03 10.74 -6.94
N TRP A 80 13.94 11.04 -6.25
CA TRP A 80 12.76 10.16 -6.21
C TRP A 80 11.50 10.96 -6.49
N ALA A 81 10.63 10.41 -7.32
CA ALA A 81 9.25 10.87 -7.41
C ALA A 81 8.45 10.15 -6.31
N LEU A 82 7.69 10.90 -5.53
CA LEU A 82 6.76 10.40 -4.52
C LEU A 82 5.33 10.74 -4.95
N THR A 83 4.50 9.71 -4.96
CA THR A 83 3.04 9.83 -4.99
C THR A 83 2.50 9.32 -3.66
N MET A 84 1.71 10.14 -2.98
CA MET A 84 1.05 9.78 -1.74
C MET A 84 -0.47 9.86 -1.90
N ASN A 85 -1.18 8.90 -1.31
CA ASN A 85 -2.64 8.92 -1.25
C ASN A 85 -3.10 8.75 0.19
N VAL A 86 -4.05 9.57 0.61
CA VAL A 86 -4.66 9.52 1.94
C VAL A 86 -6.15 9.30 1.79
N ARG A 87 -6.66 8.20 2.36
CA ARG A 87 -8.09 7.96 2.51
C ARG A 87 -8.47 8.09 3.97
N ARG A 88 -9.52 8.84 4.25
CA ARG A 88 -10.11 8.99 5.59
C ARG A 88 -11.60 8.66 5.52
N THR A 89 -12.22 8.30 6.64
CA THR A 89 -13.68 8.27 6.70
C THR A 89 -14.22 9.65 6.29
N PRO A 90 -15.12 9.73 5.30
CA PRO A 90 -15.67 11.01 4.90
C PRO A 90 -16.45 11.64 6.06
N THR A 91 -16.32 12.96 6.22
CA THR A 91 -17.27 13.71 7.03
C THR A 91 -18.52 13.93 6.19
N VAL A 92 -19.61 13.23 6.49
CA VAL A 92 -20.86 13.14 5.69
C VAL A 92 -21.63 14.46 5.48
N ASN A 93 -21.08 15.61 5.88
CA ASN A 93 -21.80 16.88 5.89
C ASN A 93 -21.74 17.67 4.56
N ARG A 94 -21.13 17.14 3.50
CA ARG A 94 -21.09 17.78 2.16
C ARG A 94 -21.11 16.73 1.05
N ILE A 95 -22.30 16.33 0.63
CA ILE A 95 -22.47 15.56 -0.62
C ILE A 95 -22.52 16.56 -1.76
N ASP A 96 -21.54 16.50 -2.66
CA ASP A 96 -21.61 17.18 -3.96
C ASP A 96 -22.48 16.31 -4.89
N LEU A 97 -23.60 16.85 -5.37
CA LEU A 97 -24.51 16.13 -6.27
C LEU A 97 -23.93 15.96 -7.69
N SER A 98 -22.90 16.72 -8.04
CA SER A 98 -22.19 16.61 -9.33
C SER A 98 -21.06 15.56 -9.30
N ASP A 99 -20.49 15.30 -8.12
CA ASP A 99 -19.55 14.21 -7.88
C ASP A 99 -19.82 13.54 -6.52
N PRO A 100 -20.85 12.68 -6.44
CA PRO A 100 -21.23 12.02 -5.19
C PRO A 100 -20.17 11.04 -4.68
N LEU A 101 -19.17 10.69 -5.50
CA LEU A 101 -18.04 9.84 -5.11
C LEU A 101 -16.85 10.64 -4.57
N ALA A 102 -16.82 11.98 -4.75
CA ALA A 102 -15.71 12.84 -4.29
C ALA A 102 -15.37 12.62 -2.80
N THR A 103 -16.39 12.43 -1.96
CA THR A 103 -16.21 12.16 -0.53
C THR A 103 -15.53 10.82 -0.23
N TRP A 104 -15.59 9.86 -1.17
CA TRP A 104 -14.98 8.54 -1.04
C TRP A 104 -13.65 8.39 -1.82
N ARG A 105 -13.24 9.43 -2.56
CA ARG A 105 -11.93 9.51 -3.21
C ARG A 105 -10.85 9.83 -2.17
N GLY A 106 -9.68 9.24 -2.34
CA GLY A 106 -8.51 9.61 -1.55
C GLY A 106 -7.95 10.96 -1.99
N GLU A 107 -7.28 11.67 -1.09
CA GLU A 107 -6.50 12.85 -1.42
C GLU A 107 -5.12 12.43 -1.93
N ARG A 108 -4.80 12.82 -3.16
CA ARG A 108 -3.51 12.56 -3.80
C ARG A 108 -2.57 13.76 -3.62
N PHE A 109 -1.30 13.47 -3.34
CA PHE A 109 -0.22 14.45 -3.27
C PHE A 109 0.99 13.91 -4.02
N ASP A 110 1.68 14.78 -4.73
CA ASP A 110 2.92 14.45 -5.43
C ASP A 110 4.05 15.34 -4.91
N ALA A 111 5.25 14.78 -4.82
CA ALA A 111 6.44 15.49 -4.37
C ALA A 111 7.71 14.90 -5.00
N ASP A 112 8.75 15.72 -5.10
CA ASP A 112 10.09 15.28 -5.44
C ASP A 112 10.95 15.21 -4.19
N LEU A 113 11.59 14.07 -3.97
CA LEU A 113 12.63 13.90 -2.97
C LEU A 113 14.01 13.98 -3.62
N THR A 114 14.96 14.54 -2.90
CA THR A 114 16.37 14.51 -3.29
C THR A 114 16.92 13.09 -3.20
N ALA A 115 18.07 12.87 -3.85
CA ALA A 115 18.79 11.60 -3.73
C ALA A 115 19.12 11.25 -2.27
N GLU A 116 19.46 12.26 -1.46
CA GLU A 116 19.78 12.09 -0.05
C GLU A 116 18.56 11.70 0.78
N GLN A 117 17.41 12.36 0.56
CA GLN A 117 16.16 12.01 1.26
C GLN A 117 15.75 10.57 0.98
N GLY A 118 15.82 10.13 -0.28
CA GLY A 118 15.53 8.76 -0.64
C GLY A 118 16.52 7.75 -0.04
N ALA A 119 17.83 8.05 -0.06
CA ALA A 119 18.85 7.20 0.58
C ALA A 119 18.62 7.06 2.09
N ARG A 120 18.26 8.16 2.78
CA ARG A 120 17.91 8.14 4.21
C ARG A 120 16.70 7.25 4.49
N LEU A 121 15.67 7.29 3.63
CA LEU A 121 14.49 6.42 3.75
C LEU A 121 14.86 4.95 3.57
N VAL A 122 15.60 4.60 2.51
CA VAL A 122 16.04 3.22 2.27
C VAL A 122 16.86 2.69 3.44
N ALA A 123 17.84 3.46 3.92
CA ALA A 123 18.64 3.05 5.07
C ALA A 123 17.81 2.90 6.35
N ALA A 124 16.76 3.70 6.54
CA ALA A 124 15.85 3.56 7.68
C ALA A 124 15.00 2.29 7.58
N LEU A 125 14.53 1.93 6.38
CA LEU A 125 13.82 0.68 6.13
C LEU A 125 14.69 -0.54 6.44
N GLU A 126 15.94 -0.53 5.98
CA GLU A 126 16.91 -1.61 6.26
C GLU A 126 17.21 -1.74 7.76
N ARG A 127 17.42 -0.62 8.46
CA ARG A 127 17.59 -0.62 9.93
C ARG A 127 16.37 -1.15 10.66
N SER A 128 15.16 -0.84 10.17
CA SER A 128 13.90 -1.39 10.68
C SER A 128 13.70 -2.88 10.35
N GLY A 129 14.63 -3.48 9.60
CA GLY A 129 14.64 -4.90 9.31
C GLY A 129 13.80 -5.29 8.10
N LEU A 130 13.75 -4.46 7.05
CA LEU A 130 13.10 -4.80 5.77
C LEU A 130 13.44 -6.23 5.29
N ASP A 131 14.69 -6.66 5.41
CA ASP A 131 15.17 -8.00 5.03
C ASP A 131 14.95 -9.11 6.08
N ARG A 132 14.28 -8.80 7.20
CA ARG A 132 14.04 -9.71 8.32
C ARG A 132 12.55 -9.84 8.64
N PRO A 133 11.73 -10.32 7.69
CA PRO A 133 10.31 -10.56 7.96
C PRO A 133 10.11 -11.76 8.89
N PRO A 134 9.02 -11.78 9.68
CA PRO A 134 8.60 -13.00 10.37
C PRO A 134 8.24 -14.12 9.38
N GLU A 135 8.31 -15.36 9.83
CA GLU A 135 7.91 -16.52 9.01
C GLU A 135 6.42 -16.43 8.63
N VAL A 136 5.55 -16.08 9.59
CA VAL A 136 4.13 -15.86 9.37
C VAL A 136 3.70 -14.62 10.13
N GLN A 137 2.95 -13.75 9.47
CA GLN A 137 2.35 -12.58 10.09
C GLN A 137 0.95 -12.35 9.54
N ARG A 138 0.04 -11.92 10.40
CA ARG A 138 -1.34 -11.61 10.02
C ARG A 138 -1.67 -10.18 10.43
N LEU A 139 -2.12 -9.39 9.47
CA LEU A 139 -2.48 -7.98 9.65
C LEU A 139 -3.99 -7.87 9.56
N GLU A 140 -4.64 -7.57 10.68
CA GLU A 140 -6.08 -7.30 10.68
C GLU A 140 -6.33 -5.85 10.22
N SER A 141 -7.35 -5.66 9.37
CA SER A 141 -7.68 -4.34 8.81
C SER A 141 -8.19 -3.34 9.85
N ASP A 142 -8.69 -3.79 10.99
CA ASP A 142 -9.11 -2.94 12.14
C ASP A 142 -7.94 -2.59 13.08
N SER A 143 -6.70 -2.86 12.65
CA SER A 143 -5.50 -2.61 13.45
C SER A 143 -4.57 -1.58 12.82
N PHE A 144 -3.49 -1.27 13.51
CA PHE A 144 -2.46 -0.36 13.03
C PHE A 144 -1.28 -1.15 12.49
N TYR A 145 -0.92 -0.93 11.23
CA TYR A 145 0.26 -1.56 10.65
C TYR A 145 0.85 -0.75 9.50
N TRP A 146 2.14 -0.96 9.27
CA TRP A 146 2.81 -0.64 8.02
C TRP A 146 3.07 -1.91 7.23
N LEU A 147 2.74 -1.91 5.94
CA LEU A 147 3.19 -2.89 4.97
C LEU A 147 4.11 -2.20 3.96
N VAL A 148 5.30 -2.75 3.73
CA VAL A 148 6.26 -2.19 2.79
C VAL A 148 6.66 -3.24 1.77
N GLY A 149 6.54 -2.89 0.49
CA GLY A 149 7.16 -3.59 -0.63
C GLY A 149 8.25 -2.73 -1.24
N ALA A 150 9.39 -3.31 -1.57
CA ALA A 150 10.56 -2.59 -2.03
C ALA A 150 11.29 -3.37 -3.12
N CYS A 151 11.47 -2.75 -4.29
CA CYS A 151 12.44 -3.15 -5.26
C CYS A 151 13.73 -2.35 -5.05
N LEU A 152 14.76 -3.01 -4.52
CA LEU A 152 16.06 -2.41 -4.27
C LEU A 152 17.13 -3.27 -4.94
N GLU A 153 17.94 -2.68 -5.81
CA GLU A 153 19.03 -3.37 -6.51
C GLU A 153 18.55 -4.60 -7.29
N GLY A 154 17.34 -4.52 -7.86
CA GLY A 154 16.73 -5.64 -8.57
C GLY A 154 16.30 -6.82 -7.69
N ARG A 155 16.25 -6.62 -6.37
CA ARG A 155 15.75 -7.61 -5.40
C ARG A 155 14.46 -7.10 -4.76
N TRP A 156 13.40 -7.89 -4.92
CA TRP A 156 12.13 -7.63 -4.24
C TRP A 156 12.23 -8.04 -2.75
N ARG A 157 11.79 -7.14 -1.87
CA ARG A 157 11.72 -7.32 -0.42
C ARG A 157 10.35 -6.85 0.05
N GLN A 158 9.73 -7.58 0.96
CA GLN A 158 8.46 -7.18 1.55
C GLN A 158 8.43 -7.51 3.05
N ASN A 159 7.90 -6.62 3.87
CA ASN A 159 7.80 -6.80 5.32
C ASN A 159 6.68 -5.92 5.90
N ALA A 160 6.25 -6.24 7.12
CA ALA A 160 5.27 -5.46 7.86
C ALA A 160 5.62 -5.28 9.35
N TRP A 161 5.14 -4.15 9.88
CA TRP A 161 5.28 -3.77 11.28
C TRP A 161 3.91 -3.41 11.82
N ASP A 162 3.37 -4.28 12.67
CA ASP A 162 2.03 -4.14 13.23
C ASP A 162 2.08 -3.77 14.71
N GLN A 163 1.00 -3.15 15.15
CA GLN A 163 0.81 -2.74 16.54
C GLN A 163 0.63 -3.95 17.47
N PRO A 164 -0.18 -4.98 17.16
CA PRO A 164 -0.40 -6.10 18.08
C PRO A 164 0.87 -6.86 18.47
N SER A 165 1.83 -7.01 17.56
CA SER A 165 3.14 -7.60 17.85
C SER A 165 4.14 -6.63 18.52
N GLY A 166 3.81 -5.34 18.61
CA GLY A 166 4.70 -4.27 19.06
C GLY A 166 5.78 -3.89 18.04
N ARG A 167 5.85 -4.55 16.88
CA ARG A 167 6.87 -4.27 15.83
C ARG A 167 6.75 -2.86 15.27
N ILE A 168 5.56 -2.27 15.26
CA ILE A 168 5.35 -0.90 14.76
C ILE A 168 6.22 0.14 15.48
N ALA A 169 6.57 -0.07 16.75
CA ALA A 169 7.46 0.82 17.50
C ALA A 169 8.92 0.76 17.03
N GLN A 170 9.31 -0.27 16.27
CA GLN A 170 10.66 -0.49 15.75
C GLN A 170 10.85 0.10 14.33
N ALA A 171 9.78 0.64 13.75
CA ALA A 171 9.75 1.20 12.41
C ALA A 171 10.33 2.63 12.37
N ALA A 172 11.66 2.76 12.57
CA ALA A 172 12.41 4.01 12.49
C ALA A 172 12.20 4.80 11.19
N PHE A 173 11.84 4.15 10.09
CA PHE A 173 11.50 4.82 8.83
C PHE A 173 10.28 5.75 8.93
N ILE A 174 9.39 5.56 9.91
CA ILE A 174 8.20 6.40 10.10
C ILE A 174 8.61 7.87 10.32
N GLY A 175 9.59 8.11 11.20
CA GLY A 175 10.07 9.46 11.49
C GLY A 175 10.76 10.10 10.28
N VAL A 176 11.47 9.30 9.49
CA VAL A 176 12.10 9.76 8.24
C VAL A 176 11.04 10.14 7.21
N LEU A 177 10.05 9.28 6.99
CA LEU A 177 8.93 9.50 6.06
C LEU A 177 8.10 10.73 6.43
N ALA A 178 7.79 10.91 7.72
CA ALA A 178 7.04 12.05 8.21
C ALA A 178 7.74 13.40 7.93
N ALA A 179 9.08 13.42 7.89
CA ALA A 179 9.85 14.64 7.63
C ALA A 179 9.70 15.20 6.21
N PHE A 180 9.19 14.40 5.27
CA PHE A 180 8.94 14.81 3.88
C PHE A 180 7.52 14.47 3.41
N ASP A 181 6.57 14.30 4.33
CA ASP A 181 5.16 14.11 3.99
C ASP A 181 4.56 15.40 3.38
N PRO A 182 4.12 15.38 2.11
CA PRO A 182 3.65 16.58 1.44
C PRO A 182 2.26 17.04 1.90
N SER A 183 1.45 16.18 2.54
CA SER A 183 0.07 16.54 2.91
C SER A 183 -0.04 17.39 4.16
N ARG A 184 0.95 17.30 5.05
CA ARG A 184 0.87 17.82 6.44
C ARG A 184 -0.33 17.27 7.24
N ILE A 185 -1.00 16.23 6.74
CA ILE A 185 -2.06 15.53 7.47
C ILE A 185 -1.38 14.65 8.49
N ALA A 186 -1.69 14.84 9.77
CA ALA A 186 -1.13 14.02 10.84
C ALA A 186 -1.40 12.53 10.57
N LEU A 187 -0.37 11.69 10.73
CA LEU A 187 -0.56 10.25 10.81
C LEU A 187 -1.23 9.95 12.15
N PRO A 188 -2.40 9.27 12.17
CA PRO A 188 -2.97 8.79 13.43
C PRO A 188 -1.92 7.97 14.19
N PRO A 189 -1.73 8.18 15.50
CA PRO A 189 -0.77 7.37 16.24
C PRO A 189 -1.29 5.93 16.38
N PRO A 190 -0.41 4.92 16.39
CA PRO A 190 -0.81 3.56 16.73
C PRO A 190 -1.41 3.51 18.14
N GLU A 191 -2.66 3.08 18.24
CA GLU A 191 -3.35 2.92 19.52
C GLU A 191 -3.23 1.48 20.01
N ALA A 192 -3.31 1.27 21.33
CA ALA A 192 -3.39 -0.07 21.90
C ALA A 192 -4.57 -0.83 21.27
N PRO A 193 -4.45 -2.15 21.05
CA PRO A 193 -5.56 -2.87 20.46
C PRO A 193 -6.75 -2.77 21.41
N PRO A 194 -7.97 -2.63 20.88
CA PRO A 194 -9.17 -2.63 21.70
C PRO A 194 -9.18 -3.90 22.59
N THR A 195 -9.66 -3.77 23.82
CA THR A 195 -9.86 -4.92 24.73
C THR A 195 -10.69 -6.00 24.05
N LEU A 196 -10.62 -7.26 24.50
CA LEU A 196 -11.41 -8.37 23.92
C LEU A 196 -12.90 -8.01 23.77
N MET A 197 -13.47 -7.34 24.77
CA MET A 197 -14.86 -6.85 24.74
C MET A 197 -15.11 -5.76 23.68
N ALA A 198 -14.12 -4.89 23.44
CA ALA A 198 -14.19 -3.90 22.36
C ALA A 198 -13.99 -4.54 20.97
N ARG A 199 -13.15 -5.57 20.84
CA ARG A 199 -13.00 -6.39 19.61
C ARG A 199 -14.28 -7.14 19.25
N GLU A 200 -14.99 -7.68 20.25
CA GLU A 200 -16.30 -8.32 20.04
C GLU A 200 -17.43 -7.34 19.67
N ARG A 201 -17.26 -6.05 19.99
CA ARG A 201 -18.16 -4.97 19.54
C ARG A 201 -17.76 -4.41 18.17
N LEU A 202 -16.48 -4.44 17.82
CA LEU A 202 -15.92 -4.09 16.50
C LEU A 202 -16.05 -5.24 15.47
N LYS A 203 -17.05 -6.11 15.65
CA LYS A 203 -17.28 -7.26 14.78
C LYS A 203 -17.17 -6.85 13.31
N HIS A 204 -16.19 -7.48 12.67
CA HIS A 204 -15.83 -7.45 11.24
C HIS A 204 -14.76 -6.42 10.84
N ALA A 205 -13.50 -6.65 11.24
CA ALA A 205 -12.37 -6.22 10.41
C ALA A 205 -12.64 -6.66 8.95
N PRO A 206 -12.84 -5.74 7.99
CA PRO A 206 -13.36 -6.08 6.65
C PRO A 206 -12.52 -7.14 5.93
N PHE A 207 -11.22 -7.15 6.21
CA PHE A 207 -10.30 -8.18 5.74
C PHE A 207 -9.12 -8.40 6.69
N ALA A 208 -8.31 -9.41 6.38
CA ALA A 208 -6.98 -9.56 6.95
C ALA A 208 -5.98 -9.97 5.87
N VAL A 209 -4.76 -9.47 6.00
CA VAL A 209 -3.63 -9.79 5.12
C VAL A 209 -2.75 -10.82 5.81
N THR A 210 -2.36 -11.88 5.11
CA THR A 210 -1.42 -12.87 5.62
C THR A 210 -0.12 -12.81 4.84
N LEU A 211 0.98 -12.60 5.55
CA LEU A 211 2.32 -12.63 5.02
C LEU A 211 2.99 -13.94 5.42
N ARG A 212 3.79 -14.51 4.50
CA ARG A 212 4.70 -15.62 4.79
C ARG A 212 6.09 -15.26 4.30
N ASN A 213 7.08 -15.29 5.19
CA ASN A 213 8.45 -14.83 4.92
C ASN A 213 8.45 -13.44 4.23
N GLY A 214 7.56 -12.56 4.67
CA GLY A 214 7.40 -11.20 4.15
C GLY A 214 6.52 -11.07 2.90
N ALA A 215 6.27 -12.14 2.15
CA ALA A 215 5.41 -12.08 0.97
C ALA A 215 3.92 -12.13 1.35
N VAL A 216 3.10 -11.24 0.81
CA VAL A 216 1.63 -11.32 0.91
C VAL A 216 1.17 -12.57 0.17
N THR A 217 0.55 -13.50 0.90
CA THR A 217 0.10 -14.80 0.36
C THR A 217 -1.41 -14.89 0.28
N ASP A 218 -2.12 -14.20 1.18
CA ASP A 218 -3.58 -14.22 1.22
C ASP A 218 -4.13 -12.87 1.70
N ILE A 219 -5.29 -12.50 1.17
CA ILE A 219 -6.14 -11.46 1.74
C ILE A 219 -7.54 -12.03 1.83
N ARG A 220 -8.01 -12.20 3.06
CA ARG A 220 -9.32 -12.78 3.34
C ARG A 220 -10.28 -11.68 3.75
N PHE A 221 -11.29 -11.45 2.92
CA PHE A 221 -12.44 -10.60 3.25
C PHE A 221 -13.41 -11.38 4.15
N LYS A 222 -14.04 -10.70 5.11
CA LYS A 222 -15.03 -11.27 6.03
C LYS A 222 -16.45 -10.95 5.58
#